data_AF-A0A2N1PQD8-F1
#
_entry.id   AF-A0A2N1PQD8-F1
#
_cell.length_a   1.000
_cell.length_b   1.000
_cell.length_c   1.000
_cell.angle_alpha   90.00
_cell.angle_beta   90.00
_cell.angle_gamma   90.00
#
_symmetry.space_group_name_H-M   'P 1'
#
loop_
_entity.id
_entity.type
_entity.pdbx_description
1 polymer ?
#
loop_
_entity_poly.entity_id
_entity_poly.type
_entity_poly.pdbx_seq_one_letter_code
_entity_poly.pdbx_strand_id
1 'polypeptide(L)'
;MFEIEAIEQVADIKVIGVGGGGSNAVNRMILSNITGVEFIATNTDAQALVLSNASKKIQVGDKLTKGLGAGANWEVGQKAAEEDREQIKEALEGADMVFITAGMGGGTGTGAAPVVAEVAKSLGALTVAVVTKPFTFEGRKRMQQAELGIKMLMDKVDSIITIPNDKLLQVVEQKTSMTDAFKIADDLLRQGVQGISDMITITGVINCDFADVRAIMTGSGTALMGIGIGTGDNRAVQAAQAAIASPLLESTIDGAKGVLFNITGGIDLGLHEINKASEIIHQAAHEDAQIIFGTVVDDDMDDEVRITVIATGFDVPGMQREPKPQRYRNITPITHYMDPNDLDAPAFTRRGMEI
;
A
#
# COMPACT_ATOMS: atom_id res chain seq x y z
N MET A 1 -31.37 -30.16 6.36
CA MET A 1 -30.40 -29.34 7.08
C MET A 1 -29.58 -28.68 5.99
N PHE A 2 -29.84 -27.39 5.72
CA PHE A 2 -29.05 -26.64 4.75
C PHE A 2 -27.76 -26.26 5.47
N GLU A 3 -26.66 -26.93 5.14
CA GLU A 3 -25.33 -26.40 5.42
C GLU A 3 -25.17 -25.17 4.53
N ILE A 4 -25.25 -24.00 5.15
CA ILE A 4 -24.74 -22.79 4.55
C ILE A 4 -23.22 -22.93 4.68
N GLU A 5 -22.55 -23.37 3.61
CA GLU A 5 -21.12 -23.09 3.46
C GLU A 5 -21.00 -21.56 3.50
N ALA A 6 -20.58 -21.04 4.64
CA ALA A 6 -20.11 -19.67 4.72
C ALA A 6 -18.84 -19.62 3.86
N ILE A 7 -18.99 -19.23 2.59
CA ILE A 7 -17.86 -18.86 1.76
C ILE A 7 -17.30 -17.61 2.44
N GLU A 8 -16.24 -17.76 3.23
CA GLU A 8 -15.41 -16.62 3.61
C GLU A 8 -14.95 -16.01 2.30
N GLN A 9 -15.48 -14.82 2.00
CA GLN A 9 -15.21 -14.13 0.76
C GLN A 9 -13.78 -13.60 0.87
N VAL A 10 -12.82 -14.38 0.37
CA VAL A 10 -11.41 -13.98 0.29
C VAL A 10 -11.33 -12.71 -0.55
N ALA A 11 -10.73 -11.66 0.00
CA ALA A 11 -10.62 -10.37 -0.67
C ALA A 11 -9.89 -10.52 -2.02
N ASP A 12 -10.39 -9.88 -3.07
CA ASP A 12 -9.74 -9.88 -4.39
C ASP A 12 -8.56 -8.88 -4.36
N ILE A 13 -7.34 -9.41 -4.28
CA ILE A 13 -6.10 -8.63 -4.23
C ILE A 13 -5.41 -8.68 -5.59
N LYS A 14 -5.11 -7.50 -6.14
CA LYS A 14 -4.33 -7.36 -7.37
C LYS A 14 -3.04 -6.59 -7.15
N VAL A 15 -1.96 -7.04 -7.76
CA VAL A 15 -0.68 -6.32 -7.79
C VAL A 15 -0.37 -5.90 -9.21
N ILE A 16 -0.24 -4.59 -9.42
CA ILE A 16 0.12 -3.99 -10.70
C ILE A 16 1.53 -3.39 -10.64
N GLY A 17 2.44 -3.99 -11.41
CA GLY A 17 3.80 -3.51 -11.60
C GLY A 17 3.89 -2.51 -12.76
N VAL A 18 4.31 -1.28 -12.46
CA VAL A 18 4.32 -0.17 -13.42
C VAL A 18 5.75 0.18 -13.85
N GLY A 19 6.01 0.10 -15.15
CA GLY A 19 7.33 0.30 -15.75
C GLY A 19 8.31 -0.85 -15.45
N GLY A 20 9.59 -0.65 -15.77
CA GLY A 20 10.60 -1.70 -15.66
C GLY A 20 10.82 -2.23 -14.23
N GLY A 21 11.06 -1.33 -13.27
CA GLY A 21 11.28 -1.74 -11.86
C GLY A 21 10.05 -2.42 -11.24
N GLY A 22 8.85 -1.89 -11.49
CA GLY A 22 7.61 -2.53 -11.03
C GLY A 22 7.37 -3.90 -11.66
N SER A 23 7.64 -4.03 -12.97
CA SER A 23 7.52 -5.32 -13.68
C SER A 23 8.53 -6.36 -13.17
N ASN A 24 9.75 -5.94 -12.83
CA ASN A 24 10.76 -6.82 -12.23
C ASN A 24 10.33 -7.30 -10.84
N ALA A 25 9.81 -6.39 -10.00
CA ALA A 25 9.27 -6.75 -8.70
C ALA A 25 8.12 -7.76 -8.81
N VAL A 26 7.18 -7.54 -9.74
CA VAL A 26 6.09 -8.50 -10.01
C VAL A 26 6.63 -9.85 -10.46
N ASN A 27 7.60 -9.89 -11.37
CA ASN A 27 8.21 -11.15 -11.79
C ASN A 27 8.84 -11.88 -10.60
N ARG A 28 9.48 -11.14 -9.68
CA ARG A 28 10.07 -11.70 -8.46
C ARG A 28 9.00 -12.25 -7.52
N MET A 29 7.90 -11.53 -7.31
CA MET A 29 6.76 -11.98 -6.52
C MET A 29 6.19 -13.31 -7.03
N ILE A 30 6.06 -13.44 -8.36
CA ILE A 30 5.60 -14.67 -9.02
C ILE A 30 6.59 -15.81 -8.81
N LEU A 31 7.89 -15.56 -8.97
CA LEU A 31 8.93 -16.57 -8.76
C LEU A 31 9.06 -17.00 -7.30
N SER A 32 8.66 -16.14 -6.36
CA SER A 32 8.59 -16.44 -4.93
C SER A 32 7.26 -17.09 -4.51
N ASN A 33 6.40 -17.48 -5.46
CA ASN A 33 5.14 -18.19 -5.24
C ASN A 33 4.18 -17.48 -4.27
N ILE A 34 4.08 -16.15 -4.31
CA ILE A 34 3.04 -15.44 -3.56
C ILE A 34 1.67 -15.87 -4.09
N THR A 35 0.80 -16.35 -3.20
CA THR A 35 -0.53 -16.89 -3.52
C THR A 35 -1.65 -15.91 -3.15
N GLY A 36 -2.85 -16.13 -3.70
CA GLY A 36 -4.03 -15.30 -3.40
C GLY A 36 -4.01 -13.90 -4.02
N VAL A 37 -3.15 -13.68 -5.01
CA VAL A 37 -2.95 -12.36 -5.64
C VAL A 37 -2.93 -12.48 -7.16
N GLU A 38 -3.66 -11.61 -7.87
CA GLU A 38 -3.58 -11.47 -9.32
C GLU A 38 -2.43 -10.52 -9.71
N PHE A 39 -1.49 -10.99 -10.53
CA PHE A 39 -0.35 -10.19 -10.98
C PHE A 39 -0.58 -9.59 -12.37
N ILE A 40 -0.40 -8.27 -12.45
CA ILE A 40 -0.53 -7.43 -13.64
C ILE A 40 0.79 -6.70 -13.90
N ALA A 41 1.28 -6.71 -15.14
CA ALA A 41 2.41 -5.88 -15.55
C ALA A 41 1.95 -4.80 -16.52
N THR A 42 2.39 -3.56 -16.32
CA THR A 42 2.03 -2.41 -17.16
C THR A 42 3.29 -1.66 -17.59
N ASN A 43 3.51 -1.53 -18.90
CA ASN A 43 4.71 -0.87 -19.40
C ASN A 43 4.48 -0.22 -20.77
N THR A 44 5.22 0.86 -21.06
CA THR A 44 5.34 1.46 -22.40
C THR A 44 6.34 0.71 -23.29
N ASP A 45 7.25 -0.03 -22.68
CA ASP A 45 8.25 -0.84 -23.38
C ASP A 45 7.68 -2.24 -23.62
N ALA A 46 7.44 -2.57 -24.90
CA ALA A 46 6.86 -3.84 -25.30
C ALA A 46 7.83 -5.02 -25.06
N GLN A 47 9.14 -4.81 -25.20
CA GLN A 47 10.15 -5.86 -24.99
C GLN A 47 10.20 -6.27 -23.52
N ALA A 48 10.18 -5.29 -22.62
CA ALA A 48 10.11 -5.55 -21.19
C ALA A 48 8.83 -6.32 -20.80
N LEU A 49 7.70 -6.00 -21.43
CA LEU A 49 6.41 -6.63 -21.14
C LEU A 49 6.35 -8.09 -21.61
N VAL A 50 6.98 -8.42 -22.76
CA VAL A 50 7.10 -9.81 -23.24
C VAL A 50 7.81 -10.69 -22.21
N LEU A 51 8.85 -10.17 -21.57
CA LEU A 51 9.62 -10.88 -20.53
C LEU A 51 8.91 -10.99 -19.17
N SER A 52 7.74 -10.36 -18.99
CA SER A 52 7.00 -10.46 -17.74
C SER A 52 6.33 -11.83 -17.59
N ASN A 53 6.32 -12.34 -16.36
CA ASN A 53 5.59 -13.55 -15.98
C ASN A 53 4.15 -13.26 -15.53
N ALA A 54 3.76 -11.99 -15.48
CA ALA A 54 2.42 -11.58 -15.04
C ALA A 54 1.33 -12.20 -15.94
N SER A 55 0.24 -12.60 -15.29
CA SER A 55 -0.92 -13.22 -15.95
C SER A 55 -1.60 -12.24 -16.92
N LYS A 56 -1.69 -10.97 -16.54
CA LYS A 56 -2.22 -9.88 -17.36
C LYS A 56 -1.11 -8.88 -17.66
N LYS A 57 -1.03 -8.46 -18.93
CA LYS A 57 0.01 -7.57 -19.45
C LYS A 57 -0.66 -6.43 -20.19
N ILE A 58 -0.34 -5.19 -19.82
CA ILE A 58 -0.92 -3.99 -20.40
C ILE A 58 0.21 -3.17 -21.01
N GLN A 59 0.22 -3.09 -22.33
CA GLN A 59 1.09 -2.17 -23.03
C GLN A 59 0.39 -0.82 -23.11
N VAL A 60 0.96 0.21 -22.49
CA VAL A 60 0.38 1.56 -22.47
C VAL A 60 1.12 2.49 -23.43
N GLY A 61 0.38 3.40 -24.07
CA GLY A 61 0.91 4.41 -24.99
C GLY A 61 1.55 3.80 -26.23
N ASP A 62 0.93 2.77 -26.83
CA ASP A 62 1.42 2.17 -28.07
C ASP A 62 1.51 3.20 -29.22
N LYS A 63 0.53 4.09 -29.35
CA LYS A 63 0.57 5.13 -30.39
C LYS A 63 1.63 6.18 -30.11
N LEU A 64 1.83 6.51 -28.83
CA LEU A 64 2.77 7.54 -28.39
C LEU A 64 4.24 7.10 -28.47
N THR A 65 4.51 5.87 -28.02
CA THR A 65 5.88 5.35 -27.83
C THR A 65 6.29 4.32 -28.87
N LYS A 66 5.33 3.74 -29.61
CA LYS A 66 5.54 2.63 -30.55
C LYS A 66 6.19 1.41 -29.88
N GLY A 67 5.91 1.21 -28.60
CA GLY A 67 6.47 0.13 -27.79
C GLY A 67 7.94 0.31 -27.38
N LEU A 68 8.54 1.49 -27.62
CA LEU A 68 9.96 1.76 -27.34
C LEU A 68 10.23 2.32 -25.93
N GLY A 69 9.18 2.50 -25.12
CA GLY A 69 9.29 3.07 -23.79
C GLY A 69 9.20 4.59 -23.73
N ALA A 70 9.15 5.12 -22.49
CA ALA A 70 8.96 6.55 -22.22
C ALA A 70 10.26 7.40 -22.23
N GLY A 71 11.43 6.80 -22.48
CA GLY A 71 12.70 7.54 -22.60
C GLY A 71 13.10 8.37 -21.38
N ALA A 72 12.81 7.88 -20.16
CA ALA A 72 12.99 8.61 -18.90
C ALA A 72 12.23 9.95 -18.78
N ASN A 73 11.23 10.17 -19.64
CA ASN A 73 10.30 11.28 -19.53
C ASN A 73 9.01 10.82 -18.83
N TRP A 74 8.76 11.34 -17.63
CA TRP A 74 7.58 10.97 -16.85
C TRP A 74 6.27 11.47 -17.47
N GLU A 75 6.26 12.60 -18.18
CA GLU A 75 5.07 13.11 -18.87
C GLU A 75 4.62 12.17 -19.98
N VAL A 76 5.57 11.51 -20.65
CA VAL A 76 5.27 10.49 -21.67
C VAL A 76 4.65 9.26 -21.00
N GLY A 77 5.18 8.84 -19.85
CA GLY A 77 4.60 7.74 -19.07
C GLY A 77 3.18 8.04 -18.59
N GLN A 78 2.92 9.28 -18.15
CA GLN A 78 1.59 9.72 -17.74
C GLN A 78 0.60 9.69 -18.92
N LYS A 79 0.95 10.35 -20.03
CA LYS A 79 0.10 10.39 -21.22
C LYS A 79 -0.16 9.00 -21.80
N ALA A 80 0.82 8.11 -21.74
CA ALA A 80 0.66 6.71 -22.14
C ALA A 80 -0.39 5.99 -21.28
N ALA A 81 -0.36 6.17 -19.97
CA ALA A 81 -1.35 5.57 -19.08
C ALA A 81 -2.75 6.21 -19.25
N GLU A 82 -2.82 7.50 -19.55
CA GLU A 82 -4.08 8.19 -19.87
C GLU A 82 -4.69 7.70 -21.19
N GLU A 83 -3.86 7.44 -22.21
CA GLU A 83 -4.28 6.88 -23.51
C GLU A 83 -5.00 5.53 -23.33
N ASP A 84 -4.45 4.66 -22.49
CA ASP A 84 -4.93 3.30 -22.27
C ASP A 84 -5.64 3.12 -20.91
N ARG A 85 -6.25 4.20 -20.40
CA ARG A 85 -6.91 4.21 -19.09
C ARG A 85 -8.02 3.16 -18.96
N GLU A 86 -8.80 2.92 -20.02
CA GLU A 86 -9.87 1.92 -20.00
C GLU A 86 -9.30 0.49 -19.87
N GLN A 87 -8.14 0.19 -20.48
CA GLN A 87 -7.50 -1.13 -20.33
C GLN A 87 -7.02 -1.36 -18.90
N ILE A 88 -6.47 -0.31 -18.27
CA ILE A 88 -6.07 -0.34 -16.85
C ILE A 88 -7.31 -0.57 -15.97
N LYS A 89 -8.41 0.12 -16.26
CA LYS A 89 -9.66 -0.03 -15.52
C LYS A 89 -10.19 -1.46 -15.60
N GLU A 90 -10.30 -2.03 -16.79
CA GLU A 90 -10.74 -3.42 -17.00
C GLU A 90 -9.84 -4.44 -16.29
N ALA A 91 -8.55 -4.16 -16.14
CA ALA A 91 -7.63 -4.99 -15.37
C ALA A 91 -7.86 -4.94 -13.86
N LEU A 92 -8.26 -3.79 -13.34
CA LEU A 92 -8.43 -3.55 -11.91
C LEU A 92 -9.87 -3.74 -11.42
N GLU A 93 -10.83 -3.91 -12.33
CA GLU A 93 -12.22 -4.21 -11.98
C GLU A 93 -12.33 -5.46 -11.10
N GLY A 94 -13.20 -5.38 -10.09
CA GLY A 94 -13.43 -6.44 -9.09
C GLY A 94 -12.47 -6.43 -7.90
N ALA A 95 -11.36 -5.69 -7.95
CA ALA A 95 -10.37 -5.68 -6.88
C ALA A 95 -10.89 -5.00 -5.60
N ASP A 96 -10.81 -5.70 -4.47
CA ASP A 96 -11.01 -5.11 -3.14
C ASP A 96 -9.80 -4.29 -2.71
N MET A 97 -8.61 -4.73 -3.15
CA MET A 97 -7.32 -4.12 -2.85
C MET A 97 -6.39 -4.14 -4.06
N VAL A 98 -5.72 -3.02 -4.31
CA VAL A 98 -4.74 -2.90 -5.40
C VAL A 98 -3.40 -2.41 -4.84
N PHE A 99 -2.37 -3.23 -5.01
CA PHE A 99 -0.99 -2.86 -4.79
C PHE A 99 -0.36 -2.31 -6.07
N ILE A 100 0.20 -1.12 -6.00
CA ILE A 100 0.89 -0.47 -7.11
C ILE A 100 2.37 -0.46 -6.80
N THR A 101 3.16 -1.21 -7.57
CA THR A 101 4.61 -1.27 -7.40
C THR A 101 5.34 -0.59 -8.56
N ALA A 102 6.26 0.31 -8.23
CA ALA A 102 7.01 1.07 -9.23
C ALA A 102 8.38 1.52 -8.71
N GLY A 103 9.37 1.51 -9.60
CA GLY A 103 10.64 2.20 -9.39
C GLY A 103 10.55 3.66 -9.83
N MET A 104 10.66 4.59 -8.89
CA MET A 104 10.47 6.01 -9.16
C MET A 104 11.73 6.66 -9.76
N GLY A 105 11.52 7.76 -10.49
CA GLY A 105 12.57 8.50 -11.19
C GLY A 105 12.80 8.04 -12.63
N GLY A 106 12.13 7.00 -13.09
CA GLY A 106 12.05 6.67 -14.52
C GLY A 106 11.00 7.49 -15.27
N GLY A 107 10.69 7.09 -16.50
CA GLY A 107 9.58 7.68 -17.27
C GLY A 107 8.24 7.02 -16.93
N THR A 108 8.11 5.73 -17.29
CA THR A 108 6.85 4.98 -17.16
C THR A 108 6.38 4.86 -15.72
N GLY A 109 7.18 4.32 -14.81
CA GLY A 109 6.79 4.14 -13.40
C GLY A 109 6.34 5.46 -12.75
N THR A 110 7.17 6.50 -12.86
CA THR A 110 6.91 7.81 -12.26
C THR A 110 5.63 8.47 -12.79
N GLY A 111 5.36 8.38 -14.10
CA GLY A 111 4.22 9.05 -14.73
C GLY A 111 2.93 8.24 -14.73
N ALA A 112 3.02 6.93 -14.92
CA ALA A 112 1.86 6.06 -15.03
C ALA A 112 1.31 5.60 -13.68
N ALA A 113 2.15 5.43 -12.64
CA ALA A 113 1.69 4.94 -11.35
C ALA A 113 0.59 5.83 -10.71
N PRO A 114 0.67 7.18 -10.74
CA PRO A 114 -0.42 8.03 -10.26
C PRO A 114 -1.74 7.85 -11.03
N VAL A 115 -1.68 7.60 -12.33
CA VAL A 115 -2.87 7.35 -13.17
C VAL A 115 -3.50 6.02 -12.81
N VAL A 116 -2.69 4.98 -12.64
CA VAL A 116 -3.13 3.65 -12.19
C VAL A 116 -3.79 3.74 -10.81
N ALA A 117 -3.19 4.49 -9.88
CA ALA A 117 -3.75 4.73 -8.55
C ALA A 117 -5.10 5.42 -8.58
N GLU A 118 -5.23 6.45 -9.43
CA GLU A 118 -6.51 7.14 -9.60
C GLU A 118 -7.60 6.21 -10.12
N VAL A 119 -7.27 5.35 -11.09
CA VAL A 119 -8.20 4.34 -11.62
C VAL A 119 -8.62 3.36 -10.53
N ALA A 120 -7.66 2.76 -9.82
CA ALA A 120 -7.92 1.81 -8.73
C ALA A 120 -8.85 2.42 -7.67
N LYS A 121 -8.54 3.64 -7.23
CA LYS A 121 -9.33 4.36 -6.22
C LYS A 121 -10.73 4.71 -6.71
N SER A 122 -10.90 5.04 -7.99
CA SER A 122 -12.22 5.29 -8.60
C SER A 122 -13.11 4.05 -8.67
N LEU A 123 -12.50 2.86 -8.65
CA LEU A 123 -13.19 1.57 -8.58
C LEU A 123 -13.54 1.16 -7.13
N GLY A 124 -13.09 1.91 -6.11
CA GLY A 124 -13.37 1.62 -4.70
C GLY A 124 -12.37 0.67 -4.02
N ALA A 125 -11.32 0.26 -4.74
CA ALA A 125 -10.27 -0.58 -4.20
C ALA A 125 -9.43 0.19 -3.16
N LEU A 126 -9.07 -0.50 -2.07
CA LEU A 126 -8.04 0.00 -1.15
C LEU A 126 -6.72 0.07 -1.92
N THR A 127 -6.22 1.28 -2.14
CA THR A 127 -5.10 1.50 -3.07
C THR A 127 -3.82 1.76 -2.29
N VAL A 128 -2.87 0.82 -2.34
CA VAL A 128 -1.60 0.90 -1.63
C VAL A 128 -0.45 0.96 -2.64
N ALA A 129 0.38 2.00 -2.54
CA ALA A 129 1.60 2.09 -3.35
C ALA A 129 2.82 1.59 -2.57
N VAL A 130 3.63 0.76 -3.19
CA VAL A 130 4.94 0.33 -2.68
C VAL A 130 5.98 0.72 -3.72
N VAL A 131 6.75 1.77 -3.45
CA VAL A 131 7.62 2.39 -4.46
C VAL A 131 9.04 2.58 -3.97
N THR A 132 10.01 2.49 -4.88
CA THR A 132 11.42 2.75 -4.56
C THR A 132 11.88 4.12 -5.03
N LYS A 133 12.71 4.80 -4.22
CA LYS A 133 13.51 5.95 -4.67
C LYS A 133 14.82 5.43 -5.28
N PRO A 134 15.34 6.07 -6.34
CA PRO A 134 16.57 5.65 -6.99
C PRO A 134 17.78 5.76 -6.05
N PHE A 135 18.86 5.06 -6.37
CA PHE A 135 20.13 5.27 -5.67
C PHE A 135 20.70 6.66 -5.97
N THR A 136 21.42 7.24 -5.02
CA THR A 136 22.09 8.54 -5.20
C THR A 136 23.04 8.53 -6.42
N PHE A 137 23.69 7.39 -6.72
CA PHE A 137 24.59 7.28 -7.88
C PHE A 137 23.88 7.35 -9.23
N GLU A 138 22.56 7.11 -9.30
CA GLU A 138 21.78 7.23 -10.54
C GLU A 138 21.56 8.69 -10.95
N GLY A 139 21.88 9.63 -10.06
CA GLY A 139 22.00 11.05 -10.34
C GLY A 139 20.80 11.88 -9.87
N ARG A 140 21.09 13.16 -9.61
CA ARG A 140 20.13 14.12 -9.02
C ARG A 140 18.84 14.30 -9.83
N LYS A 141 18.93 14.26 -11.16
CA LYS A 141 17.75 14.41 -12.04
C LYS A 141 16.75 13.28 -11.80
N ARG A 142 17.24 12.04 -11.66
CA ARG A 142 16.41 10.86 -11.40
C ARG A 142 15.72 10.96 -10.04
N MET A 143 16.45 11.38 -9.01
CA MET A 143 15.90 11.61 -7.67
C MET A 143 14.82 12.71 -7.67
N GLN A 144 15.04 13.84 -8.35
CA GLN A 144 14.04 14.91 -8.45
C GLN A 144 12.74 14.44 -9.12
N GLN A 145 12.85 13.64 -10.19
CA GLN A 145 11.69 13.03 -10.83
C GLN A 145 10.98 12.06 -9.89
N ALA A 146 11.72 11.28 -9.10
CA ALA A 146 11.15 10.35 -8.13
C ALA A 146 10.32 11.07 -7.06
N GLU A 147 10.87 12.12 -6.45
CA GLU A 147 10.17 12.91 -5.43
C GLU A 147 8.90 13.58 -6.00
N LEU A 148 8.96 14.10 -7.23
CA LEU A 148 7.80 14.65 -7.92
C LEU A 148 6.72 13.58 -8.14
N GLY A 149 7.11 12.41 -8.64
CA GLY A 149 6.20 11.28 -8.86
C GLY A 149 5.55 10.79 -7.57
N ILE A 150 6.33 10.66 -6.49
CA ILE A 150 5.82 10.25 -5.17
C ILE A 150 4.79 11.25 -4.67
N LYS A 151 5.05 12.56 -4.82
CA LYS A 151 4.10 13.60 -4.44
C LYS A 151 2.78 13.48 -5.23
N MET A 152 2.85 13.29 -6.54
CA MET A 152 1.65 13.10 -7.37
C MET A 152 0.88 11.83 -7.01
N LEU A 153 1.60 10.75 -6.64
CA LEU A 153 1.02 9.48 -6.25
C LEU A 153 0.33 9.55 -4.88
N MET A 154 0.90 10.28 -3.92
CA MET A 154 0.41 10.39 -2.55
C MET A 154 -1.04 10.89 -2.48
N ASP A 155 -1.43 11.82 -3.36
CA ASP A 155 -2.80 12.34 -3.42
C ASP A 155 -3.81 11.34 -4.03
N LYS A 156 -3.33 10.24 -4.63
CA LYS A 156 -4.12 9.28 -5.41
C LYS A 156 -4.21 7.90 -4.77
N VAL A 157 -3.48 7.65 -3.69
CA VAL A 157 -3.49 6.39 -2.95
C VAL A 157 -4.10 6.57 -1.56
N ASP A 158 -4.34 5.47 -0.87
CA ASP A 158 -4.74 5.47 0.54
C ASP A 158 -3.53 5.41 1.46
N SER A 159 -2.53 4.62 1.07
CA SER A 159 -1.26 4.45 1.77
C SER A 159 -0.11 4.36 0.78
N ILE A 160 1.04 4.94 1.11
CA ILE A 160 2.27 4.86 0.31
C ILE A 160 3.45 4.41 1.18
N ILE A 161 4.05 3.28 0.82
CA ILE A 161 5.30 2.77 1.38
C ILE A 161 6.42 3.18 0.43
N THR A 162 7.33 4.01 0.94
CA THR A 162 8.46 4.52 0.15
C THR A 162 9.75 3.90 0.63
N ILE A 163 10.46 3.21 -0.27
CA ILE A 163 11.68 2.48 0.02
C ILE A 163 12.87 3.22 -0.61
N PRO A 164 13.71 3.90 0.19
CA PRO A 164 14.91 4.54 -0.32
C PRO A 164 16.00 3.51 -0.66
N ASN A 165 16.33 3.34 -1.94
CA ASN A 165 17.36 2.38 -2.35
C ASN A 165 18.73 2.65 -1.70
N ASP A 166 19.06 3.89 -1.34
CA ASP A 166 20.30 4.20 -0.63
C ASP A 166 20.41 3.52 0.75
N LYS A 167 19.29 3.17 1.40
CA LYS A 167 19.32 2.41 2.66
C LYS A 167 19.80 0.98 2.44
N LEU A 168 19.67 0.45 1.22
CA LEU A 168 20.25 -0.84 0.86
C LEU A 168 21.76 -0.83 1.00
N LEU A 169 22.42 0.30 0.71
CA LEU A 169 23.88 0.42 0.81
C LEU A 169 24.39 0.24 2.25
N GLN A 170 23.52 0.35 3.26
CA GLN A 170 23.88 0.13 4.67
C GLN A 170 23.81 -1.33 5.09
N VAL A 171 23.04 -2.15 4.35
CA VAL A 171 22.81 -3.57 4.66
C VAL A 171 23.56 -4.52 3.73
N VAL A 172 24.04 -4.04 2.58
CA VAL A 172 24.79 -4.86 1.61
C VAL A 172 26.29 -4.82 1.85
N GLU A 173 26.97 -5.90 1.47
CA GLU A 173 28.43 -5.99 1.51
C GLU A 173 29.07 -5.05 0.48
N GLN A 174 30.28 -4.54 0.77
CA GLN A 174 30.99 -3.62 -0.14
C GLN A 174 31.27 -4.20 -1.53
N LYS A 175 31.20 -5.52 -1.70
CA LYS A 175 31.46 -6.22 -2.97
C LYS A 175 30.19 -6.49 -3.79
N THR A 176 29.01 -6.10 -3.30
CA THR A 176 27.75 -6.32 -4.00
C THR A 176 27.74 -5.62 -5.37
N SER A 177 27.40 -6.35 -6.42
CA SER A 177 27.32 -5.82 -7.78
C SER A 177 26.11 -4.91 -7.97
N MET A 178 26.13 -4.04 -8.98
CA MET A 178 24.96 -3.20 -9.32
C MET A 178 23.72 -4.03 -9.63
N THR A 179 23.88 -5.15 -10.34
CA THR A 179 22.78 -6.06 -10.65
C THR A 179 22.18 -6.70 -9.40
N ASP A 180 23.01 -7.06 -8.42
CA ASP A 180 22.52 -7.65 -7.18
C ASP A 180 21.88 -6.60 -6.26
N ALA A 181 22.41 -5.37 -6.25
CA ALA A 181 21.78 -4.26 -5.54
C ALA A 181 20.34 -3.99 -6.03
N PHE A 182 20.08 -4.04 -7.34
CA PHE A 182 18.71 -3.92 -7.86
C PHE A 182 17.83 -5.12 -7.50
N LYS A 183 18.37 -6.34 -7.53
CA LYS A 183 17.61 -7.52 -7.07
C LYS A 183 17.19 -7.39 -5.61
N ILE A 184 18.02 -6.78 -4.77
CA ILE A 184 17.70 -6.53 -3.35
C ILE A 184 16.60 -5.47 -3.25
N ALA A 185 16.64 -4.41 -4.07
CA ALA A 185 15.56 -3.43 -4.14
C ALA A 185 14.23 -4.06 -4.59
N ASP A 186 14.27 -4.92 -5.61
CA ASP A 186 13.11 -5.68 -6.08
C ASP A 186 12.58 -6.63 -5.00
N ASP A 187 13.47 -7.22 -4.20
CA ASP A 187 13.08 -8.08 -3.08
C ASP A 187 12.39 -7.29 -1.96
N LEU A 188 12.79 -6.04 -1.69
CA LEU A 188 12.06 -5.19 -0.74
C LEU A 188 10.67 -4.82 -1.23
N LEU A 189 10.51 -4.54 -2.52
CA LEU A 189 9.18 -4.33 -3.12
C LEU A 189 8.32 -5.58 -2.94
N ARG A 190 8.89 -6.76 -3.18
CA ARG A 190 8.24 -8.05 -2.92
C ARG A 190 7.84 -8.19 -1.46
N GLN A 191 8.75 -7.96 -0.51
CA GLN A 191 8.50 -8.09 0.92
C GLN A 191 7.41 -7.11 1.41
N GLY A 192 7.35 -5.90 0.86
CA GLY A 192 6.31 -4.93 1.23
C GLY A 192 4.91 -5.29 0.76
N VAL A 193 4.79 -5.92 -0.42
CA VAL A 193 3.52 -6.48 -0.88
C VAL A 193 3.19 -7.74 -0.08
N GLN A 194 4.15 -8.66 0.03
CA GLN A 194 3.98 -9.94 0.72
C GLN A 194 3.54 -9.75 2.17
N GLY A 195 4.19 -8.84 2.91
CA GLY A 195 3.90 -8.63 4.32
C GLY A 195 2.44 -8.25 4.59
N ILE A 196 1.78 -7.58 3.64
CA ILE A 196 0.36 -7.24 3.76
C ILE A 196 -0.53 -8.33 3.16
N SER A 197 -0.19 -8.86 1.98
CA SER A 197 -0.99 -9.90 1.34
C SER A 197 -1.11 -11.14 2.22
N ASP A 198 0.00 -11.58 2.81
CA ASP A 198 0.04 -12.81 3.60
C ASP A 198 -0.85 -12.73 4.84
N MET A 199 -1.00 -11.55 5.45
CA MET A 199 -1.92 -11.35 6.58
C MET A 199 -3.40 -11.50 6.19
N ILE A 200 -3.73 -11.37 4.90
CA ILE A 200 -5.11 -11.42 4.39
C ILE A 200 -5.38 -12.77 3.71
N THR A 201 -4.43 -13.28 2.93
CA THR A 201 -4.64 -14.44 2.05
C THR A 201 -4.24 -15.76 2.68
N ILE A 202 -3.25 -15.76 3.58
CA ILE A 202 -2.77 -16.98 4.21
C ILE A 202 -3.56 -17.20 5.50
N THR A 203 -4.25 -18.33 5.57
CA THR A 203 -4.95 -18.78 6.77
C THR A 203 -3.93 -19.11 7.85
N GLY A 204 -3.70 -18.17 8.76
CA GLY A 204 -2.91 -18.32 9.97
C GLY A 204 -3.70 -18.93 11.13
N VAL A 205 -3.02 -19.11 12.27
CA VAL A 205 -3.67 -19.47 13.54
C VAL A 205 -4.53 -18.30 14.06
N ILE A 206 -4.09 -17.07 13.78
CA ILE A 206 -4.80 -15.83 14.04
C ILE A 206 -4.90 -15.09 12.71
N ASN A 207 -6.10 -15.10 12.11
CA ASN A 207 -6.39 -14.35 10.90
C ASN A 207 -6.74 -12.91 11.24
N CYS A 208 -6.17 -11.98 10.48
CA CYS A 208 -6.66 -10.62 10.40
C CYS A 208 -7.74 -10.56 9.33
N ASP A 209 -8.86 -9.87 9.59
CA ASP A 209 -9.84 -9.67 8.54
C ASP A 209 -9.44 -8.52 7.60
N PHE A 210 -9.97 -8.52 6.38
CA PHE A 210 -9.67 -7.45 5.42
C PHE A 210 -10.19 -6.08 5.89
N ALA A 211 -11.23 -6.05 6.72
CA ALA A 211 -11.83 -4.81 7.20
C ALA A 211 -10.89 -4.08 8.18
N ASP A 212 -10.17 -4.83 9.00
CA ASP A 212 -9.15 -4.40 9.94
C ASP A 212 -7.95 -3.78 9.20
N VAL A 213 -7.41 -4.47 8.19
CA VAL A 213 -6.35 -3.91 7.32
C VAL A 213 -6.83 -2.64 6.62
N ARG A 214 -8.06 -2.66 6.06
CA ARG A 214 -8.66 -1.50 5.41
C ARG A 214 -8.83 -0.34 6.38
N ALA A 215 -9.21 -0.58 7.64
CA ALA A 215 -9.39 0.47 8.63
C ALA A 215 -8.09 1.21 8.94
N ILE A 216 -6.96 0.50 9.07
CA ILE A 216 -5.65 1.13 9.31
C ILE A 216 -5.11 1.83 8.05
N MET A 217 -5.21 1.20 6.87
CA MET A 217 -4.53 1.69 5.67
C MET A 217 -5.31 2.77 4.91
N THR A 218 -6.63 2.91 5.13
CA THR A 218 -7.45 3.88 4.40
C THR A 218 -7.09 5.32 4.78
N GLY A 219 -6.50 6.07 3.83
CA GLY A 219 -6.13 7.48 4.03
C GLY A 219 -5.06 7.69 5.10
N SER A 220 -4.23 6.67 5.33
CA SER A 220 -3.14 6.73 6.29
C SER A 220 -1.98 7.61 5.81
N GLY A 221 -1.85 7.78 4.49
CA GLY A 221 -0.81 8.59 3.86
C GLY A 221 0.52 7.84 3.82
N THR A 222 1.58 8.43 4.37
CA THR A 222 2.90 7.78 4.39
C THR A 222 2.90 6.61 5.37
N ALA A 223 3.41 5.49 4.90
CA ALA A 223 3.65 4.28 5.67
C ALA A 223 5.14 3.92 5.65
N LEU A 224 5.61 3.36 6.76
CA LEU A 224 6.97 2.87 6.92
C LEU A 224 6.95 1.36 7.12
N MET A 225 7.93 0.67 6.54
CA MET A 225 8.06 -0.77 6.65
C MET A 225 9.38 -1.13 7.32
N GLY A 226 9.31 -1.97 8.34
CA GLY A 226 10.45 -2.54 9.03
C GLY A 226 10.40 -4.07 8.97
N ILE A 227 11.54 -4.70 8.75
CA ILE A 227 11.65 -6.16 8.67
C ILE A 227 12.78 -6.59 9.57
N GLY A 228 12.51 -7.59 10.40
CA GLY A 228 13.47 -8.19 11.31
C GLY A 228 13.41 -9.71 11.23
N ILE A 229 14.58 -10.31 11.36
CA ILE A 229 14.76 -11.76 11.38
C ILE A 229 15.54 -12.10 12.64
N GLY A 230 15.13 -13.15 13.34
CA GLY A 230 15.83 -13.68 14.50
C GLY A 230 15.89 -15.19 14.46
N THR A 231 16.90 -15.75 15.15
CA THR A 231 17.13 -17.19 15.25
C THR A 231 17.48 -17.61 16.69
N GLY A 232 17.29 -18.89 17.01
CA GLY A 232 17.55 -19.48 18.33
C GLY A 232 16.56 -19.06 19.44
N ASP A 233 16.95 -19.24 20.70
CA ASP A 233 16.06 -19.16 21.88
C ASP A 233 15.27 -17.84 22.06
N ASN A 234 15.76 -16.73 21.48
CA ASN A 234 15.13 -15.40 21.57
C ASN A 234 14.77 -14.86 20.18
N ARG A 235 14.58 -15.73 19.18
CA ARG A 235 14.33 -15.38 17.77
C ARG A 235 13.22 -14.36 17.60
N ALA A 236 12.06 -14.53 18.23
CA ALA A 236 10.95 -13.58 18.09
C ALA A 236 11.22 -12.20 18.69
N VAL A 237 11.91 -12.14 19.83
CA VAL A 237 12.33 -10.87 20.46
C VAL A 237 13.36 -10.14 19.60
N GLN A 238 14.35 -10.87 19.09
CA GLN A 238 15.38 -10.31 18.20
C GLN A 238 14.76 -9.83 16.89
N ALA A 239 13.85 -10.59 16.30
CA ALA A 239 13.12 -10.22 15.09
C ALA A 239 12.29 -8.94 15.32
N ALA A 240 11.58 -8.83 16.45
CA ALA A 240 10.80 -7.64 16.78
C ALA A 240 11.69 -6.40 16.92
N GLN A 241 12.79 -6.52 17.67
CA GLN A 241 13.77 -5.43 17.85
C GLN A 241 14.41 -5.01 16.52
N ALA A 242 14.78 -5.97 15.68
CA ALA A 242 15.33 -5.70 14.36
C ALA A 242 14.32 -5.03 13.42
N ALA A 243 13.04 -5.42 13.50
CA ALA A 243 11.99 -4.82 12.68
C ALA A 243 11.76 -3.35 13.03
N ILE A 244 11.64 -3.02 14.32
CA ILE A 244 11.41 -1.64 14.78
C ILE A 244 12.65 -0.73 14.62
N ALA A 245 13.84 -1.33 14.54
CA ALA A 245 15.11 -0.64 14.30
C ALA A 245 15.59 -0.75 12.85
N SER A 246 14.72 -1.22 11.94
CA SER A 246 15.11 -1.53 10.56
C SER A 246 15.63 -0.29 9.83
N PRO A 247 16.75 -0.36 9.10
CA PRO A 247 17.28 0.77 8.32
C PRO A 247 16.33 1.30 7.24
N LEU A 248 15.32 0.50 6.88
CA LEU A 248 14.28 0.83 5.91
C LEU A 248 13.26 1.83 6.46
N LEU A 249 13.18 1.95 7.78
CA LEU A 249 12.41 2.97 8.45
C LEU A 249 13.15 4.31 8.33
N GLU A 250 12.60 5.25 7.54
CA GLU A 250 13.16 6.60 7.44
C GLU A 250 13.03 7.38 8.77
N SER A 251 12.11 6.97 9.65
CA SER A 251 11.87 7.52 10.98
C SER A 251 11.50 6.40 11.94
N THR A 252 11.63 6.64 13.24
CA THR A 252 11.19 5.67 14.26
C THR A 252 9.72 5.35 14.11
N ILE A 253 9.29 4.15 14.52
CA ILE A 253 7.86 3.80 14.58
C ILE A 253 7.10 4.56 15.67
N ASP A 254 7.83 5.27 16.53
CA ASP A 254 7.29 6.21 17.51
C ASP A 254 6.37 7.25 16.82
N GLY A 255 5.18 7.45 17.39
CA GLY A 255 4.15 8.33 16.83
C GLY A 255 3.27 7.72 15.73
N ALA A 256 3.46 6.45 15.36
CA ALA A 256 2.54 5.75 14.46
C ALA A 256 1.19 5.51 15.17
N LYS A 257 0.09 5.94 14.55
CA LYS A 257 -1.29 5.75 15.05
C LYS A 257 -1.95 4.46 14.57
N GLY A 258 -1.38 3.83 13.55
CA GLY A 258 -1.81 2.53 13.05
C GLY A 258 -0.60 1.64 12.79
N VAL A 259 -0.57 0.45 13.37
CA VAL A 259 0.51 -0.52 13.18
C VAL A 259 -0.08 -1.85 12.76
N LEU A 260 0.44 -2.39 11.66
CA LEU A 260 0.17 -3.73 11.16
C LEU A 260 1.46 -4.53 11.32
N PHE A 261 1.43 -5.72 11.91
CA PHE A 261 2.60 -6.58 11.87
C PHE A 261 2.27 -8.05 11.66
N ASN A 262 3.11 -8.72 10.88
CA ASN A 262 3.02 -10.14 10.62
C ASN A 262 4.19 -10.85 11.30
N ILE A 263 3.92 -11.98 11.96
CA ILE A 263 4.93 -12.89 12.49
C ILE A 263 4.90 -14.17 11.65
N THR A 264 5.99 -14.45 10.95
CA THR A 264 6.19 -15.69 10.19
C THR A 264 7.22 -16.56 10.90
N GLY A 265 6.90 -17.83 11.13
CA GLY A 265 7.83 -18.80 11.71
C GLY A 265 7.37 -20.24 11.48
N GLY A 266 8.16 -21.19 11.95
CA GLY A 266 7.87 -22.61 11.84
C GLY A 266 6.67 -23.06 12.66
N ILE A 267 6.32 -24.34 12.51
CA ILE A 267 5.29 -25.00 13.30
C ILE A 267 5.60 -25.01 14.82
N ASP A 268 6.85 -24.78 15.18
CA ASP A 268 7.34 -24.69 16.55
C ASP A 268 7.16 -23.29 17.18
N LEU A 269 6.64 -22.31 16.42
CA LEU A 269 6.42 -20.94 16.91
C LEU A 269 5.46 -20.92 18.10
N GLY A 270 5.98 -20.59 19.28
CA GLY A 270 5.24 -20.64 20.53
C GLY A 270 4.43 -19.37 20.82
N LEU A 271 3.31 -19.52 21.54
CA LEU A 271 2.50 -18.38 22.02
C LEU A 271 3.30 -17.37 22.86
N HIS A 272 4.26 -17.85 23.66
CA HIS A 272 5.10 -16.97 24.49
C HIS A 272 6.05 -16.10 23.66
N GLU A 273 6.54 -16.64 22.54
CA GLU A 273 7.38 -15.90 21.60
C GLU A 273 6.57 -14.78 20.93
N ILE A 274 5.36 -15.11 20.46
CA ILE A 274 4.40 -14.16 19.88
C ILE A 274 4.06 -13.04 20.87
N ASN A 275 3.75 -13.39 22.13
CA ASN A 275 3.39 -12.39 23.15
C ASN A 275 4.55 -11.42 23.41
N LYS A 276 5.78 -11.92 23.59
CA LYS A 276 6.96 -11.07 23.83
C LYS A 276 7.27 -10.16 22.63
N ALA A 277 7.18 -10.68 21.41
CA ALA A 277 7.39 -9.88 20.21
C ALA A 277 6.33 -8.76 20.09
N SER A 278 5.08 -9.10 20.37
CA SER A 278 3.96 -8.15 20.36
C SER A 278 4.16 -7.04 21.40
N GLU A 279 4.53 -7.39 22.64
CA GLU A 279 4.80 -6.40 23.71
C GLU A 279 5.87 -5.37 23.30
N ILE A 280 6.93 -5.80 22.62
CA ILE A 280 8.00 -4.91 22.13
C ILE A 280 7.47 -3.92 21.09
N ILE A 281 6.67 -4.40 20.13
CA ILE A 281 6.10 -3.56 19.07
C ILE A 281 5.08 -2.59 19.67
N HIS A 282 4.23 -3.05 20.59
CA HIS A 282 3.27 -2.21 21.32
C HIS A 282 3.96 -1.08 22.09
N GLN A 283 5.06 -1.37 22.78
CA GLN A 283 5.80 -0.37 23.56
C GLN A 283 6.51 0.68 22.69
N ALA A 284 6.80 0.34 21.43
CA ALA A 284 7.49 1.22 20.51
C ALA A 284 6.53 2.08 19.66
N ALA A 285 5.25 1.74 19.62
CA ALA A 285 4.19 2.50 18.95
C ALA A 285 3.59 3.58 19.87
N HIS A 286 2.73 4.44 19.32
CA HIS A 286 1.98 5.43 20.11
C HIS A 286 1.02 4.74 21.10
N GLU A 287 0.76 5.34 22.26
CA GLU A 287 -0.11 4.75 23.31
C GLU A 287 -1.53 4.45 22.81
N ASP A 288 -2.08 5.36 21.99
CA ASP A 288 -3.38 5.21 21.34
C ASP A 288 -3.31 4.55 19.95
N ALA A 289 -2.21 3.87 19.61
CA ALA A 289 -2.09 3.23 18.29
C ALA A 289 -3.08 2.08 18.15
N GLN A 290 -3.80 2.04 17.02
CA GLN A 290 -4.53 0.85 16.61
C GLN A 290 -3.51 -0.16 16.09
N ILE A 291 -3.41 -1.31 16.75
CA ILE A 291 -2.44 -2.35 16.40
C ILE A 291 -3.17 -3.62 15.98
N ILE A 292 -2.80 -4.12 14.80
CA ILE A 292 -3.32 -5.36 14.22
C ILE A 292 -2.12 -6.28 13.98
N PHE A 293 -2.29 -7.56 14.32
CA PHE A 293 -1.27 -8.56 14.06
C PHE A 293 -1.81 -9.82 13.43
N GLY A 294 -0.98 -10.44 12.60
CA GLY A 294 -1.20 -11.76 12.01
C GLY A 294 -0.05 -12.71 12.34
N THR A 295 -0.33 -14.01 12.24
CA THR A 295 0.68 -15.06 12.38
C THR A 295 0.60 -16.00 11.20
N VAL A 296 1.71 -16.23 10.51
CA VAL A 296 1.82 -17.18 9.41
C VAL A 296 2.75 -18.31 9.83
N VAL A 297 2.31 -19.56 9.64
CA VAL A 297 3.16 -20.73 9.82
C VAL A 297 3.74 -21.09 8.45
N ASP A 298 5.06 -21.13 8.38
CA ASP A 298 5.82 -21.51 7.19
C ASP A 298 6.63 -22.77 7.51
N ASP A 299 6.24 -23.91 6.93
CA ASP A 299 6.86 -25.22 7.18
C ASP A 299 8.33 -25.27 6.73
N ASP A 300 8.76 -24.37 5.85
CA ASP A 300 10.15 -24.28 5.40
C ASP A 300 11.04 -23.50 6.39
N MET A 301 10.44 -22.88 7.42
CA MET A 301 11.15 -22.13 8.47
C MET A 301 11.32 -23.00 9.73
N ASP A 302 12.54 -23.51 9.97
CA ASP A 302 12.85 -24.26 11.20
C ASP A 302 13.11 -23.32 12.40
N ASP A 303 14.33 -22.81 12.53
CA ASP A 303 14.78 -22.01 13.69
C ASP A 303 14.71 -20.48 13.45
N GLU A 304 14.00 -20.05 12.41
CA GLU A 304 13.89 -18.65 12.01
C GLU A 304 12.50 -18.08 12.34
N VAL A 305 12.47 -16.88 12.91
CA VAL A 305 11.26 -16.05 12.98
C VAL A 305 11.51 -14.76 12.25
N ARG A 306 10.57 -14.41 11.36
CA ARG A 306 10.55 -13.16 10.61
C ARG A 306 9.38 -12.32 11.06
N ILE A 307 9.63 -11.05 11.34
CA ILE A 307 8.59 -10.08 11.69
C ILE A 307 8.65 -8.93 10.70
N THR A 308 7.51 -8.65 10.07
CA THR A 308 7.31 -7.49 9.20
C THR A 308 6.37 -6.53 9.89
N VAL A 309 6.80 -5.30 10.10
CA VAL A 309 6.03 -4.22 10.73
C VAL A 309 5.75 -3.15 9.68
N ILE A 310 4.50 -2.69 9.62
CA ILE A 310 4.05 -1.60 8.77
C ILE A 310 3.38 -0.58 9.66
N ALA A 311 4.04 0.56 9.81
CA ALA A 311 3.60 1.66 10.64
C ALA A 311 3.01 2.77 9.75
N THR A 312 1.89 3.33 10.18
CA THR A 312 1.11 4.31 9.41
C THR A 312 0.53 5.40 10.32
N GLY A 313 0.00 6.46 9.72
CA GLY A 313 -0.68 7.52 10.48
C GLY A 313 0.25 8.40 11.30
N PHE A 314 1.50 8.56 10.85
CA PHE A 314 2.45 9.50 11.44
C PHE A 314 1.94 10.94 11.32
N ASP A 315 2.09 11.71 12.39
CA ASP A 315 1.80 13.15 12.36
C ASP A 315 2.85 13.86 11.51
N VAL A 316 2.48 14.26 10.29
CA VAL A 316 3.34 15.01 9.40
C VAL A 316 3.44 16.46 9.91
N PRO A 317 4.61 16.96 10.35
CA PRO A 317 4.75 18.34 10.79
C PRO A 317 4.46 19.29 9.62
N GLY A 318 3.36 20.05 9.70
CA GLY A 318 2.99 21.06 8.70
C GLY A 318 1.86 20.66 7.74
N MET A 319 1.34 19.43 7.82
CA MET A 319 0.13 19.03 7.07
C MET A 319 -1.09 19.20 7.97
N GLN A 320 -1.57 20.44 8.12
CA GLN A 320 -2.92 20.67 8.64
C GLN A 320 -3.88 19.97 7.69
N ARG A 321 -4.38 18.78 8.08
CA ARG A 321 -5.50 18.14 7.42
C ARG A 321 -6.65 19.14 7.49
N GLU A 322 -7.03 19.74 6.37
CA GLU A 322 -8.28 20.49 6.30
C GLU A 322 -9.39 19.55 6.81
N PRO A 323 -10.20 20.00 7.78
CA PRO A 323 -11.27 19.16 8.30
C PRO A 323 -12.17 18.79 7.11
N LYS A 324 -12.32 17.48 6.86
CA LYS A 324 -13.28 16.97 5.88
C LYS A 324 -14.61 17.68 6.13
N PRO A 325 -15.26 18.29 5.12
CA PRO A 325 -16.55 18.92 5.34
C PRO A 325 -17.48 17.85 5.90
N GLN A 326 -17.89 18.01 7.15
CA GLN A 326 -18.97 17.22 7.72
C GLN A 326 -20.14 17.37 6.76
N ARG A 327 -20.60 16.27 6.19
CA ARG A 327 -21.89 16.23 5.50
C ARG A 327 -22.92 16.62 6.53
N TYR A 328 -23.25 17.91 6.58
CA TYR A 328 -24.48 18.37 7.17
C TYR A 328 -25.57 17.57 6.46
N ARG A 329 -26.27 16.72 7.22
CA ARG A 329 -27.56 16.17 6.78
C ARG A 329 -28.32 17.35 6.19
N ASN A 330 -28.73 17.23 4.92
CA ASN A 330 -29.60 18.21 4.28
C ASN A 330 -30.85 18.32 5.15
N ILE A 331 -30.88 19.30 6.05
CA ILE A 331 -32.10 19.79 6.64
C ILE A 331 -32.68 20.66 5.54
N THR A 332 -33.62 20.09 4.78
CA THR A 332 -34.44 20.85 3.86
C THR A 332 -35.01 22.04 4.64
N PRO A 333 -34.77 23.30 4.24
CA PRO A 333 -35.43 24.42 4.87
C PRO A 333 -36.94 24.21 4.65
N ILE A 334 -37.70 24.05 5.72
CA ILE A 334 -39.15 24.18 5.63
C ILE A 334 -39.40 25.65 5.30
N THR A 335 -39.53 25.98 4.02
CA THR A 335 -40.09 27.26 3.59
C THR A 335 -41.58 27.22 3.90
N HIS A 336 -41.94 27.57 5.14
CA HIS A 336 -43.29 28.03 5.42
C HIS A 336 -43.44 29.37 4.69
N TYR A 337 -44.10 29.34 3.54
CA TYR A 337 -44.63 30.55 2.91
C TYR A 337 -45.65 31.14 3.88
N MET A 338 -45.26 32.18 4.62
CA MET A 338 -46.24 33.05 5.26
C MET A 338 -46.89 33.90 4.18
N ASP A 339 -48.21 33.82 4.08
CA ASP A 339 -49.03 34.71 3.25
C ASP A 339 -48.85 36.15 3.76
N PRO A 340 -48.44 37.11 2.91
CA PRO A 340 -48.28 38.52 3.30
C PRO A 340 -49.54 39.17 3.88
N ASN A 341 -50.73 38.58 3.66
CA ASN A 341 -51.99 39.13 4.15
C ASN A 341 -52.32 38.77 5.62
N ASP A 342 -51.52 37.92 6.28
CA ASP A 342 -51.82 37.47 7.64
C ASP A 342 -51.28 38.41 8.74
N LEU A 343 -50.69 39.56 8.38
CA LEU A 343 -49.99 40.47 9.30
C LEU A 343 -50.90 41.40 10.13
N ASP A 344 -52.20 41.47 9.86
CA ASP A 344 -53.11 42.42 10.51
C ASP A 344 -53.78 41.90 11.81
N ALA A 345 -53.46 40.69 12.26
CA ALA A 345 -53.98 40.13 13.52
C ALA A 345 -52.93 40.14 14.66
N PRO A 346 -53.29 40.58 15.89
CA PRO A 346 -52.39 40.54 17.04
C PRO A 346 -51.87 39.13 17.35
N ALA A 347 -50.59 39.05 17.73
CA ALA A 347 -49.83 37.81 17.89
C ALA A 347 -50.44 36.75 18.85
N PHE A 348 -51.32 37.15 19.78
CA PHE A 348 -51.93 36.22 20.74
C PHE A 348 -53.04 35.35 20.13
N THR A 349 -53.54 35.69 18.94
CA THR A 349 -54.64 34.96 18.27
C THR A 349 -54.15 33.81 17.39
N ARG A 350 -52.83 33.70 17.14
CA ARG A 350 -52.22 32.71 16.25
C ARG A 350 -51.72 31.46 17.00
N ARG A 351 -52.57 30.85 17.83
CA ARG A 351 -52.29 29.54 18.43
C ARG A 351 -53.48 28.60 18.22
N GLY A 352 -53.29 27.66 17.30
CA GLY A 352 -54.28 26.64 17.01
C GLY A 352 -53.91 25.83 15.76
N MET A 353 -52.73 25.22 15.74
CA MET A 353 -52.48 24.00 14.97
C MET A 353 -51.28 23.29 15.62
N GLU A 354 -51.52 22.06 16.05
CA GLU A 354 -50.72 21.25 16.95
C GLU A 354 -49.39 20.80 16.34
N ILE A 355 -48.49 20.41 17.27
CA ILE A 355 -47.11 19.95 17.09
C ILE A 355 -47.08 18.58 16.39
#